data_AF-A0A022J1J2-F1
#
_entry.id   AF-A0A022J1J2-F1
#
_cell.length_a   1.000
_cell.length_b   1.000
_cell.length_c   1.000
_cell.angle_alpha   90.00
_cell.angle_beta   90.00
_cell.angle_gamma   90.00
#
_symmetry.space_group_name_H-M   'P 1'
#
loop_
_entity.id
_entity.type
_entity.pdbx_description
1 polymer ?
#
loop_
_entity_poly.entity_id
_entity_poly.type
_entity_poly.pdbx_seq_one_letter_code
_entity_poly.pdbx_strand_id
1 'polypeptide(L)'
;MNLTNSIDIRTLRFFISVYNAQNFSNVARKEDVSASMISRTIQQLEDALGQQLFYRNTRAITPTESGKLFFEYAKRITEQFDEAQKALQDKTIEPSGLVRINAPVFFGQRHIAPWLAGLSERYPRLLIELIQTDEFIDPLRESTDLIFRIGTLTDSSFHARIFATQKYYLAASPQYVAKYGTLDQPTELNQHKCLVYKGFEGPNRWLVRKPNEEWIHYPITPYFLQTMPRV
;
A
#
# COMPACT_ATOMS: atom_id res chain seq x y z
N MET A 1 -23.05 -1.26 -36.45
CA MET A 1 -22.83 -0.91 -35.03
C MET A 1 -24.09 -1.30 -34.27
N ASN A 2 -24.14 -2.50 -33.68
CA ASN A 2 -25.30 -2.96 -32.93
C ASN A 2 -25.21 -2.46 -31.48
N LEU A 3 -25.95 -1.39 -31.21
CA LEU A 3 -26.20 -0.85 -29.88
C LEU A 3 -27.26 -1.71 -29.18
N THR A 4 -26.89 -2.82 -28.52
CA THR A 4 -27.78 -3.53 -27.56
C THR A 4 -27.14 -4.62 -26.68
N ASN A 5 -25.81 -4.63 -26.47
CA ASN A 5 -25.24 -5.47 -25.40
C ASN A 5 -24.76 -4.57 -24.25
N SER A 6 -25.63 -4.29 -23.29
CA SER A 6 -25.24 -3.62 -22.06
C SER A 6 -24.35 -4.56 -21.25
N ILE A 7 -23.04 -4.27 -21.21
CA ILE A 7 -22.12 -4.93 -20.28
C ILE A 7 -22.41 -4.37 -18.88
N ASP A 8 -22.78 -5.23 -17.94
CA ASP A 8 -23.01 -4.86 -16.55
C ASP A 8 -21.85 -5.30 -15.63
N ILE A 9 -21.82 -4.76 -14.40
CA ILE A 9 -20.78 -5.10 -13.41
C ILE A 9 -20.77 -6.59 -13.06
N ARG A 10 -21.94 -7.25 -13.06
CA ARG A 10 -22.04 -8.68 -12.75
C ARG A 10 -21.34 -9.52 -13.82
N THR A 11 -21.48 -9.16 -15.08
CA THR A 11 -20.80 -9.76 -16.23
C THR A 11 -19.28 -9.64 -16.08
N LEU A 12 -18.78 -8.46 -15.69
CA LEU A 12 -17.35 -8.27 -15.42
C LEU A 12 -16.85 -9.14 -14.25
N ARG A 13 -17.62 -9.26 -13.17
CA ARG A 13 -17.27 -10.12 -12.02
C ARG A 13 -17.25 -11.60 -12.39
N PHE A 14 -18.19 -12.06 -13.22
CA PHE A 14 -18.17 -13.42 -13.75
C PHE A 14 -16.95 -13.66 -14.65
N PHE A 15 -16.62 -12.72 -15.53
CA PHE A 15 -15.43 -12.79 -16.36
C PHE A 15 -14.15 -12.91 -15.52
N ILE A 16 -13.95 -12.03 -14.53
CA ILE A 16 -12.80 -12.06 -13.61
C ILE A 16 -12.74 -13.41 -12.87
N SER A 17 -13.88 -13.91 -12.40
CA SER A 17 -13.94 -15.18 -11.68
C SER A 17 -13.57 -16.36 -12.57
N VAL A 18 -14.02 -16.38 -13.83
CA VAL A 18 -13.66 -17.40 -14.82
C VAL A 18 -12.19 -17.30 -15.21
N TYR A 19 -11.66 -16.09 -15.36
CA TYR A 19 -10.24 -15.85 -15.64
C TYR A 19 -9.34 -16.46 -14.55
N ASN A 20 -9.69 -16.22 -13.28
CA ASN A 20 -8.92 -16.73 -12.14
C ASN A 20 -9.09 -18.25 -11.94
N ALA A 21 -10.32 -18.76 -12.06
CA ALA A 21 -10.62 -20.16 -11.79
C ALA A 21 -10.30 -21.10 -12.97
N GLN A 22 -10.22 -20.55 -14.19
CA GLN A 22 -10.07 -21.29 -15.46
C GLN A 22 -11.07 -22.46 -15.60
N ASN A 23 -12.23 -22.35 -14.96
CA ASN A 23 -13.23 -23.41 -14.88
C ASN A 23 -14.63 -22.83 -14.65
N PHE A 24 -15.53 -22.96 -15.63
CA PHE A 24 -16.91 -22.48 -15.53
C PHE A 24 -17.70 -23.13 -14.40
N SER A 25 -17.53 -24.44 -14.17
CA SER A 25 -18.27 -25.19 -13.15
C SER A 25 -17.90 -24.76 -11.73
N ASN A 26 -16.63 -24.43 -11.49
CA ASN A 26 -16.18 -23.94 -10.19
C ASN A 26 -16.78 -22.57 -9.87
N VAL A 27 -16.78 -21.66 -10.85
CA VAL A 27 -17.39 -20.34 -10.68
C VAL A 27 -18.90 -20.47 -10.49
N ALA A 28 -19.56 -21.32 -11.27
CA ALA A 28 -21.00 -21.57 -11.17
C ALA A 28 -21.44 -22.01 -9.77
N ARG A 29 -20.69 -22.95 -9.17
CA ARG A 29 -20.94 -23.39 -7.79
C ARG A 29 -20.73 -22.28 -6.77
N LYS A 30 -19.73 -21.43 -6.96
CA LYS A 30 -19.42 -20.31 -6.04
C LYS A 30 -20.48 -19.21 -6.10
N GLU A 31 -21.01 -18.95 -7.29
CA GLU A 31 -21.95 -17.87 -7.57
C GLU A 31 -23.43 -18.32 -7.49
N ASP A 32 -23.69 -19.57 -7.10
CA ASP A 32 -25.02 -20.20 -7.02
C ASP A 32 -25.85 -20.09 -8.32
N VAL A 33 -25.19 -20.35 -9.46
CA VAL A 33 -25.80 -20.32 -10.79
C VAL A 33 -25.40 -21.54 -11.61
N SER A 34 -26.02 -21.75 -12.78
CA SER A 34 -25.65 -22.85 -13.68
C SER A 34 -24.38 -22.52 -14.50
N ALA A 35 -23.55 -23.52 -14.79
CA ALA A 35 -22.39 -23.36 -15.67
C ALA A 35 -22.78 -22.91 -17.09
N SER A 36 -23.98 -23.30 -17.56
CA SER A 36 -24.53 -22.86 -18.84
C SER A 36 -24.88 -21.37 -18.85
N MET A 37 -25.34 -20.80 -17.72
CA MET A 37 -25.57 -19.37 -17.57
C MET A 37 -24.26 -18.60 -17.68
N ILE A 38 -23.24 -18.97 -16.92
CA ILE A 38 -21.94 -18.28 -16.96
C ILE A 38 -21.33 -18.37 -18.36
N SER A 39 -21.32 -19.55 -18.97
CA SER A 39 -20.81 -19.74 -20.34
C SER A 39 -21.52 -18.84 -21.37
N ARG A 40 -22.84 -18.66 -21.24
CA ARG A 40 -23.64 -17.77 -22.09
C ARG A 40 -23.32 -16.30 -21.82
N THR A 41 -23.21 -15.89 -20.56
CA THR A 41 -22.84 -14.51 -20.19
C THR A 41 -21.45 -14.14 -20.72
N ILE A 42 -20.47 -15.04 -20.63
CA ILE A 42 -19.15 -14.81 -21.22
C ILE A 42 -19.22 -14.75 -22.74
N GLN A 43 -20.03 -15.59 -23.40
CA GLN A 43 -20.21 -15.49 -24.85
C GLN A 43 -20.79 -14.13 -25.27
N GLN A 44 -21.81 -13.65 -24.56
CA GLN A 44 -22.42 -12.34 -24.83
C GLN A 44 -21.43 -11.20 -24.62
N LEU A 45 -20.54 -11.31 -23.63
CA LEU A 45 -19.45 -10.36 -23.41
C LEU A 45 -18.46 -10.39 -24.58
N GLU A 46 -18.02 -11.57 -25.01
CA GLU A 46 -17.13 -11.75 -26.17
C GLU A 46 -17.75 -11.15 -27.44
N ASP A 47 -19.04 -11.40 -27.68
CA ASP A 47 -19.80 -10.87 -28.81
C ASP A 47 -19.93 -9.33 -28.74
N ALA A 48 -20.14 -8.77 -27.54
CA ALA A 48 -20.24 -7.33 -27.31
C ALA A 48 -18.90 -6.61 -27.57
N LEU A 49 -17.79 -7.26 -27.21
CA LEU A 49 -16.43 -6.73 -27.42
C LEU A 49 -15.89 -7.01 -28.83
N GLY A 50 -16.52 -7.92 -29.58
CA GLY A 50 -16.03 -8.39 -30.87
C GLY A 50 -14.69 -9.13 -30.77
N GLN A 51 -14.37 -9.68 -29.59
CA GLN A 51 -13.09 -10.32 -29.28
C GLN A 51 -13.31 -11.55 -28.42
N GLN A 52 -12.66 -12.65 -28.80
CA GLN A 52 -12.65 -13.86 -27.98
C GLN A 52 -11.70 -13.67 -26.79
N LEU A 53 -12.21 -13.88 -25.58
CA LEU A 53 -11.46 -13.70 -24.33
C LEU A 53 -10.93 -15.03 -23.78
N PHE A 54 -11.57 -16.15 -24.12
CA PHE A 54 -11.11 -17.49 -23.74
C PHE A 54 -11.07 -18.47 -24.91
N TYR A 55 -10.03 -19.29 -24.94
CA TYR A 55 -10.04 -20.53 -25.70
C TYR A 55 -10.87 -21.57 -24.95
N ARG A 56 -11.93 -22.07 -25.62
CA ARG A 56 -12.78 -23.15 -25.09
C ARG A 56 -12.30 -24.47 -25.68
N ASN A 57 -11.67 -25.31 -24.86
CA ASN A 57 -11.46 -26.71 -25.22
C ASN A 57 -12.23 -27.61 -24.22
N THR A 58 -12.51 -28.85 -24.59
CA THR A 58 -13.36 -29.77 -23.81
C THR A 58 -12.76 -30.18 -22.44
N ARG A 59 -11.56 -29.70 -22.10
CA ARG A 59 -10.83 -30.08 -20.88
C ARG A 59 -10.32 -28.90 -20.04
N ALA A 60 -10.23 -27.71 -20.60
CA ALA A 60 -9.62 -26.53 -19.99
C ALA A 60 -10.09 -25.21 -20.65
N ILE A 61 -10.06 -24.14 -19.87
CA ILE A 61 -10.33 -22.79 -20.32
C ILE A 61 -9.02 -22.02 -20.19
N THR A 62 -8.56 -21.42 -21.28
CA THR A 62 -7.32 -20.63 -21.28
C THR A 62 -7.60 -19.20 -21.76
N PRO A 63 -7.16 -18.16 -21.03
CA PRO A 63 -7.31 -16.78 -21.50
C PRO A 63 -6.56 -16.52 -22.81
N THR A 64 -7.15 -15.73 -23.70
CA THR A 64 -6.47 -15.18 -24.88
C THR A 64 -5.63 -13.95 -24.50
N GLU A 65 -4.82 -13.41 -25.41
CA GLU A 65 -4.14 -12.12 -25.19
C GLU A 65 -5.16 -10.97 -24.97
N SER A 66 -6.25 -10.95 -25.75
CA SER A 66 -7.37 -10.04 -25.52
C SER A 66 -8.01 -10.26 -24.14
N GLY A 67 -8.12 -11.51 -23.69
CA GLY A 67 -8.60 -11.87 -22.34
C GLY A 67 -7.71 -11.33 -21.22
N LYS A 68 -6.38 -11.47 -21.35
CA LYS A 68 -5.41 -10.92 -20.38
C LYS A 68 -5.48 -9.40 -20.31
N LEU A 69 -5.52 -8.73 -21.47
CA LEU A 69 -5.65 -7.28 -21.54
C LEU A 69 -6.96 -6.81 -20.91
N PHE A 70 -8.07 -7.45 -21.26
CA PHE A 70 -9.39 -7.10 -20.74
C PHE A 70 -9.52 -7.35 -19.24
N PHE A 71 -8.84 -8.38 -18.69
CA PHE A 71 -8.77 -8.63 -17.25
C PHE A 71 -8.25 -7.44 -16.44
N GLU A 72 -7.15 -6.82 -16.88
CA GLU A 72 -6.59 -5.65 -16.20
C GLU A 72 -7.60 -4.50 -16.14
N TYR A 73 -8.34 -4.25 -17.23
CA TYR A 73 -9.37 -3.21 -17.26
C TYR A 73 -10.62 -3.58 -16.44
N ALA A 74 -11.13 -4.81 -16.59
CA ALA A 74 -12.30 -5.28 -15.88
C ALA A 74 -12.09 -5.25 -14.35
N LYS A 75 -10.90 -5.65 -13.90
CA LYS A 75 -10.50 -5.57 -12.48
C LYS A 75 -10.57 -4.13 -11.97
N ARG A 76 -9.94 -3.18 -12.65
CA ARG A 76 -9.96 -1.76 -12.25
C ARG A 76 -11.37 -1.16 -12.23
N ILE A 77 -12.20 -1.49 -13.22
CA ILE A 77 -13.60 -1.00 -13.28
C ILE A 77 -14.40 -1.52 -12.09
N THR A 78 -14.28 -2.81 -11.77
CA THR A 78 -14.99 -3.41 -10.63
C THR A 78 -14.49 -2.87 -9.30
N GLU A 79 -13.19 -2.67 -9.13
CA GLU A 79 -12.59 -2.03 -7.94
C GLU A 79 -13.10 -0.59 -7.75
N GLN A 80 -13.11 0.22 -8.82
CA GLN A 80 -13.63 1.60 -8.76
C GLN A 80 -15.12 1.64 -8.42
N PHE A 81 -15.90 0.70 -8.95
CA PHE A 81 -17.32 0.59 -8.62
C PHE A 81 -17.53 0.21 -7.15
N ASP A 82 -16.77 -0.76 -6.65
CA ASP A 82 -16.83 -1.19 -5.24
C ASP A 82 -16.43 -0.04 -4.31
N GLU A 83 -15.40 0.74 -4.68
CA GLU A 83 -14.98 1.94 -3.95
C GLU A 83 -16.08 3.02 -3.94
N ALA A 84 -16.76 3.23 -5.07
CA ALA A 84 -17.90 4.15 -5.15
C ALA A 84 -19.10 3.66 -4.30
N GLN A 85 -19.42 2.37 -4.32
CA GLN A 85 -20.46 1.79 -3.47
C GLN A 85 -20.13 1.97 -1.99
N LYS A 86 -18.87 1.71 -1.61
CA LYS A 86 -18.38 1.90 -0.26
C LYS A 86 -18.46 3.36 0.17
N ALA A 87 -18.01 4.30 -0.67
CA ALA A 87 -18.10 5.73 -0.39
C ALA A 87 -19.54 6.25 -0.20
N LEU A 88 -20.53 5.61 -0.87
CA LEU A 88 -21.95 5.93 -0.69
C LEU A 88 -22.52 5.32 0.60
N GLN A 89 -22.12 4.10 0.96
CA GLN A 89 -22.52 3.45 2.21
C GLN A 89 -21.90 4.15 3.43
N ASP A 90 -20.65 4.61 3.32
CA ASP A 90 -19.91 5.34 4.35
C ASP A 90 -20.52 6.74 4.65
N LYS A 91 -21.37 7.28 3.76
CA LYS A 91 -22.16 8.49 4.07
C LYS A 91 -23.31 8.25 5.04
N THR A 92 -23.67 7.00 5.31
CA THR A 92 -24.87 6.64 6.11
C THR A 92 -24.52 5.97 7.44
N ILE A 93 -23.29 5.46 7.58
CA ILE A 93 -22.83 4.75 8.79
C ILE A 93 -21.75 5.60 9.45
N GLU A 94 -22.06 6.18 10.60
CA GLU A 94 -21.05 6.82 11.43
C GLU A 94 -20.00 5.77 11.85
N PRO A 95 -18.70 6.04 11.62
CA PRO A 95 -17.62 5.17 12.05
C PRO A 95 -17.73 4.78 13.52
N SER A 96 -17.63 3.48 13.81
CA SER A 96 -17.78 2.96 15.17
C SER A 96 -16.94 1.70 15.39
N GLY A 97 -16.62 1.41 16.66
CA GLY A 97 -15.83 0.24 17.05
C GLY A 97 -14.36 0.57 17.33
N LEU A 98 -13.58 -0.47 17.62
CA LEU A 98 -12.14 -0.34 17.89
C LEU A 98 -11.35 -0.30 16.58
N VAL A 99 -10.47 0.69 16.46
CA VAL A 99 -9.48 0.79 15.39
C VAL A 99 -8.09 0.76 16.00
N ARG A 100 -7.28 -0.21 15.60
CA ARG A 100 -5.88 -0.36 16.01
C ARG A 100 -4.94 0.25 14.99
N ILE A 101 -4.17 1.22 15.43
CA ILE A 101 -3.19 1.94 14.63
C ILE A 101 -1.80 1.58 15.14
N ASN A 102 -0.94 1.06 14.27
CA ASN A 102 0.48 0.90 14.57
C ASN A 102 1.32 1.96 13.85
N ALA A 103 2.27 2.58 14.55
CA ALA A 103 3.17 3.58 13.98
C ALA A 103 4.54 3.62 14.68
N PRO A 104 5.60 4.12 14.01
CA PRO A 104 6.87 4.46 14.65
C PRO A 104 6.66 5.43 15.80
N VAL A 105 7.46 5.32 16.87
CA VAL A 105 7.21 6.01 18.14
C VAL A 105 7.14 7.52 17.94
N PHE A 106 8.21 8.09 17.36
CA PHE A 106 8.28 9.53 17.12
C PHE A 106 7.22 10.01 16.12
N PHE A 107 6.92 9.20 15.10
CA PHE A 107 5.91 9.53 14.10
C PHE A 107 4.51 9.58 14.72
N GLY A 108 4.16 8.57 15.53
CA GLY A 108 2.90 8.50 16.24
C GLY A 108 2.70 9.70 17.17
N GLN A 109 3.72 10.04 17.95
CA GLN A 109 3.66 11.18 18.88
C GLN A 109 3.54 12.52 18.15
N ARG A 110 4.30 12.73 17.07
CA ARG A 110 4.35 14.03 16.40
C ARG A 110 3.26 14.26 15.37
N HIS A 111 2.80 13.21 14.70
CA HIS A 111 1.94 13.33 13.53
C HIS A 111 0.58 12.66 13.66
N ILE A 112 0.38 11.73 14.61
CA ILE A 112 -0.90 11.03 14.80
C ILE A 112 -1.60 11.54 16.06
N ALA A 113 -0.95 11.43 17.22
CA ALA A 113 -1.51 11.76 18.51
C ALA A 113 -2.18 13.15 18.59
N PRO A 114 -1.62 14.24 18.00
CA PRO A 114 -2.26 15.56 18.04
C PRO A 114 -3.65 15.63 17.39
N TRP A 115 -3.98 14.69 16.50
CA TRP A 115 -5.25 14.67 15.77
C TRP A 115 -6.29 13.75 16.38
N LEU A 116 -5.90 12.87 17.32
CA LEU A 116 -6.79 11.86 17.88
C LEU A 116 -7.93 12.47 18.70
N ALA A 117 -7.68 13.61 19.37
CA ALA A 117 -8.71 14.32 20.12
C ALA A 117 -9.84 14.79 19.18
N GLY A 118 -9.50 15.54 18.12
CA GLY A 118 -10.50 16.01 17.15
C GLY A 118 -11.18 14.86 16.38
N LEU A 119 -10.48 13.75 16.16
CA LEU A 119 -11.07 12.55 15.55
C LEU A 119 -12.10 11.90 16.49
N SER A 120 -11.80 11.81 17.79
CA SER A 120 -12.69 11.24 18.81
C SER A 120 -13.92 12.13 19.05
N GLU A 121 -13.76 13.46 19.00
CA GLU A 121 -14.88 14.40 19.05
C GLU A 121 -15.80 14.26 17.83
N ARG A 122 -15.20 14.10 16.64
CA ARG A 122 -15.96 13.95 15.40
C ARG A 122 -16.69 12.61 15.29
N TYR A 123 -16.13 11.55 15.88
CA TYR A 123 -16.67 10.19 15.84
C TYR A 123 -16.65 9.55 17.24
N PRO A 124 -17.62 9.89 18.11
CA PRO A 124 -17.63 9.46 19.51
C PRO A 124 -17.76 7.95 19.73
N ARG A 125 -18.18 7.21 18.70
CA ARG A 125 -18.34 5.74 18.74
C ARG A 125 -17.08 5.00 18.30
N LEU A 126 -16.03 5.70 17.88
CA LEU A 126 -14.72 5.11 17.63
C LEU A 126 -13.92 5.03 18.93
N LEU A 127 -13.36 3.85 19.18
CA LEU A 127 -12.28 3.67 20.14
C LEU A 127 -10.98 3.52 19.35
N ILE A 128 -9.96 4.32 19.66
CA ILE A 128 -8.69 4.29 18.95
C ILE A 128 -7.62 3.75 19.90
N GLU A 129 -6.97 2.67 19.48
CA GLU A 129 -5.79 2.12 20.15
C GLU A 129 -4.56 2.44 19.29
N LEU A 130 -3.68 3.31 19.80
CA LEU A 130 -2.43 3.68 19.13
C LEU A 130 -1.26 2.91 19.74
N ILE A 131 -0.73 1.95 18.98
CA ILE A 131 0.43 1.14 19.32
C ILE A 131 1.65 1.78 18.67
N GLN A 132 2.66 2.09 19.49
CA GLN A 132 3.86 2.79 19.05
C GLN A 132 5.08 1.88 19.16
N THR A 133 5.61 1.47 18.01
CA THR A 133 6.82 0.65 17.93
C THR A 133 7.58 0.93 16.64
N ASP A 134 8.90 1.00 16.75
CA ASP A 134 9.81 1.09 15.60
C ASP A 134 10.15 -0.30 15.03
N GLU A 135 9.67 -1.37 15.66
CA GLU A 135 9.78 -2.72 15.13
C GLU A 135 8.77 -2.99 14.00
N PHE A 136 9.14 -3.89 13.10
CA PHE A 136 8.22 -4.42 12.11
C PHE A 136 7.29 -5.44 12.76
N ILE A 137 6.00 -5.13 12.79
CA ILE A 137 4.96 -6.04 13.27
C ILE A 137 4.32 -6.82 12.12
N ASP A 138 3.82 -8.02 12.43
CA ASP A 138 2.91 -8.75 11.56
C ASP A 138 1.47 -8.24 11.79
N PRO A 139 0.85 -7.56 10.83
CA PRO A 139 -0.47 -6.93 11.01
C PRO A 139 -1.57 -7.93 11.33
N LEU A 140 -1.46 -9.15 10.76
CA LEU A 140 -2.45 -10.22 10.93
C LEU A 140 -2.35 -10.82 12.33
N ARG A 141 -1.13 -10.98 12.85
CA ARG A 141 -0.91 -11.53 14.20
C ARG A 141 -1.23 -10.52 15.29
N GLU A 142 -0.98 -9.24 15.04
CA GLU A 142 -1.19 -8.16 16.01
C GLU A 142 -2.55 -7.45 15.88
N SER A 143 -3.46 -7.99 15.06
CA SER A 143 -4.83 -7.47 14.88
C SER A 143 -4.87 -5.98 14.55
N THR A 144 -3.92 -5.51 13.74
CA THR A 144 -3.76 -4.08 13.41
C THR A 144 -4.52 -3.72 12.14
N ASP A 145 -5.36 -2.67 12.22
CA ASP A 145 -6.19 -2.22 11.10
C ASP A 145 -5.45 -1.23 10.18
N LEU A 146 -4.59 -0.39 10.77
CA LEU A 146 -3.86 0.67 10.07
C LEU A 146 -2.40 0.68 10.49
N ILE A 147 -1.50 0.73 9.50
CA ILE A 147 -0.06 0.75 9.75
C ILE A 147 0.59 1.92 9.04
N PHE A 148 1.28 2.72 9.83
CA PHE A 148 2.20 3.72 9.35
C PHE A 148 3.61 3.16 9.37
N ARG A 149 4.33 3.27 8.26
CA ARG A 149 5.77 2.94 8.19
C ARG A 149 6.53 4.01 7.43
N ILE A 150 7.79 4.14 7.78
CA ILE A 150 8.77 4.97 7.09
C ILE A 150 9.70 4.01 6.37
N GLY A 151 9.63 3.97 5.04
CA GLY A 151 10.44 3.06 4.25
C GLY A 151 9.94 2.93 2.83
N THR A 152 10.59 2.05 2.07
CA THR A 152 10.12 1.66 0.74
C THR A 152 8.90 0.76 0.87
N LEU A 153 7.91 0.98 0.00
CA LEU A 153 6.78 0.06 -0.07
C LEU A 153 7.26 -1.28 -0.62
N THR A 154 7.28 -2.31 0.22
CA THR A 154 7.55 -3.69 -0.19
C THR A 154 6.30 -4.31 -0.77
N ASP A 155 6.45 -5.20 -1.77
CA ASP A 155 5.33 -6.01 -2.27
C ASP A 155 4.69 -6.76 -1.09
N SER A 156 3.41 -6.50 -0.88
CA SER A 156 2.62 -7.16 0.17
C SER A 156 1.19 -7.34 -0.31
N SER A 157 0.44 -8.23 0.32
CA SER A 157 -0.99 -8.37 0.11
C SER A 157 -1.80 -7.20 0.70
N PHE A 158 -1.16 -6.22 1.34
CA PHE A 158 -1.80 -5.04 1.91
C PHE A 158 -2.00 -3.95 0.86
N HIS A 159 -3.14 -3.26 0.95
CA HIS A 159 -3.34 -2.01 0.23
C HIS A 159 -2.50 -0.92 0.89
N ALA A 160 -1.51 -0.41 0.18
CA ALA A 160 -0.61 0.61 0.70
C ALA A 160 -0.56 1.83 -0.22
N ARG A 161 -0.36 3.00 0.39
CA ARG A 161 -0.27 4.28 -0.31
C ARG A 161 0.80 5.16 0.32
N ILE A 162 1.62 5.77 -0.52
CA ILE A 162 2.53 6.85 -0.09
C ILE A 162 1.69 8.11 0.14
N PHE A 163 1.73 8.66 1.35
CA PHE A 163 1.00 9.88 1.72
C PHE A 163 1.92 11.05 2.06
N ALA A 164 3.20 10.80 2.34
CA ALA A 164 4.20 11.82 2.63
C ALA A 164 5.62 11.33 2.31
N THR A 165 6.57 12.27 2.24
CA THR A 165 8.00 11.97 2.12
C THR A 165 8.75 12.56 3.31
N GLN A 166 9.80 11.86 3.75
CA GLN A 166 10.69 12.32 4.81
C GLN A 166 11.96 12.93 4.21
N LYS A 167 12.42 14.03 4.79
CA LYS A 167 13.72 14.65 4.48
C LYS A 167 14.62 14.57 5.69
N TYR A 168 15.85 14.12 5.48
CA TYR A 168 16.90 14.15 6.50
C TYR A 168 17.74 15.41 6.33
N TYR A 169 18.19 15.96 7.45
CA TYR A 169 19.10 17.10 7.51
C TYR A 169 20.30 16.72 8.37
N LEU A 170 21.49 17.12 7.93
CA LEU A 170 22.67 17.13 8.78
C LEU A 170 22.60 18.37 9.67
N ALA A 171 22.80 18.17 10.96
CA ALA A 171 22.75 19.24 11.95
C ALA A 171 23.89 19.09 12.95
N ALA A 172 24.39 20.22 13.42
CA ALA A 172 25.37 20.32 14.48
C ALA A 172 25.02 21.50 15.39
N SER A 173 25.43 21.45 16.66
CA SER A 173 25.23 22.59 17.55
C SER A 173 26.12 23.77 17.14
N PRO A 174 25.70 25.02 17.39
CA PRO A 174 26.53 26.19 17.11
C PRO A 174 27.91 26.12 17.78
N GLN A 175 27.99 25.60 19.02
CA GLN A 175 29.27 25.43 19.70
C GLN A 175 30.19 24.41 19.03
N TYR A 176 29.62 23.34 18.46
CA TYR A 176 30.40 22.34 17.72
C TYR A 176 31.02 22.96 16.46
N VAL A 177 30.22 23.68 15.67
CA VAL A 177 30.67 24.34 14.43
C VAL A 177 31.73 25.40 14.71
N ALA A 178 31.57 26.20 15.77
CA ALA A 178 32.58 27.19 16.16
C ALA A 178 33.94 26.57 16.51
N LYS A 179 33.95 25.33 17.03
CA LYS A 179 35.16 24.62 17.45
C LYS A 179 35.81 23.80 16.34
N TYR A 180 35.00 23.20 15.47
CA TYR A 180 35.44 22.21 14.48
C TYR A 180 35.25 22.64 13.03
N GLY A 181 34.71 23.84 12.78
CA GLY A 181 34.44 24.35 11.44
C GLY A 181 33.11 23.86 10.86
N THR A 182 32.78 24.40 9.68
CA THR A 182 31.65 23.98 8.85
C THR A 182 32.06 22.83 7.92
N LEU A 183 31.07 22.05 7.49
CA LEU A 183 31.23 21.03 6.48
C LEU A 183 30.99 21.66 5.10
N ASP A 184 32.02 21.75 4.25
CA ASP A 184 31.88 22.29 2.90
C ASP A 184 31.53 21.20 1.90
N GLN A 185 32.07 19.98 2.09
CA GLN A 185 31.76 18.82 1.26
C GLN A 185 31.43 17.55 2.06
N PRO A 186 30.53 16.69 1.56
CA PRO A 186 30.19 15.43 2.25
C PRO A 186 31.38 14.47 2.46
N THR A 187 32.45 14.58 1.67
CA THR A 187 33.67 13.80 1.85
C THR A 187 34.40 14.10 3.17
N GLU A 188 34.17 15.28 3.76
CA GLU A 188 34.79 15.74 5.00
C GLU A 188 34.11 15.16 6.25
N LEU A 189 33.00 14.42 6.09
CA LEU A 189 32.25 13.86 7.21
C LEU A 189 33.10 13.01 8.15
N ASN A 190 34.11 12.30 7.63
CA ASN A 190 35.04 11.50 8.45
C ASN A 190 36.00 12.33 9.31
N GLN A 191 36.10 13.65 9.06
CA GLN A 191 36.89 14.57 9.89
C GLN A 191 36.06 15.12 11.06
N HIS A 192 34.74 14.91 11.03
CA HIS A 192 33.82 15.32 12.08
C HIS A 192 33.43 14.16 13.00
N LYS A 193 32.96 14.52 14.20
CA LYS A 193 32.48 13.58 15.20
C LYS A 193 31.01 13.28 14.95
N CYS A 194 30.74 12.35 14.04
CA CYS A 194 29.38 12.01 13.65
C CYS A 194 28.67 11.14 14.72
N LEU A 195 27.43 11.49 15.04
CA LEU A 195 26.50 10.65 15.80
C LEU A 195 25.58 9.94 14.80
N VAL A 196 25.70 8.62 14.70
CA VAL A 196 24.93 7.81 13.75
C VAL A 196 23.88 7.00 14.51
N TYR A 197 22.64 7.05 14.03
CA TYR A 197 21.57 6.20 14.52
C TYR A 197 21.73 4.77 13.97
N LYS A 198 21.60 3.76 14.82
CA LYS A 198 21.55 2.35 14.45
C LYS A 198 20.15 1.81 14.68
N GLY A 199 19.44 1.61 13.59
CA GLY A 199 18.14 0.94 13.55
C GLY A 199 18.28 -0.57 13.46
N PHE A 200 17.16 -1.24 13.17
CA PHE A 200 17.08 -2.69 13.07
C PHE A 200 17.97 -3.27 11.96
N GLU A 201 18.05 -2.59 10.81
CA GLU A 201 18.90 -2.98 9.67
C GLU A 201 20.37 -2.57 9.82
N GLY A 202 20.75 -1.97 10.96
CA GLY A 202 22.10 -1.50 11.24
C GLY A 202 22.25 0.02 11.26
N PRO A 203 23.50 0.53 11.26
CA PRO A 203 23.78 1.96 11.22
C PRO A 203 23.17 2.63 9.99
N ASN A 204 22.48 3.75 10.20
CA ASN A 204 21.91 4.55 9.13
C ASN A 204 23.01 4.99 8.16
N ARG A 205 22.78 4.70 6.88
CA ARG A 205 23.64 5.13 5.79
C ARG A 205 23.34 6.59 5.45
N TRP A 206 24.33 7.46 5.57
CA TRP A 206 24.16 8.87 5.21
C TRP A 206 24.33 9.00 3.69
N LEU A 207 23.19 9.24 3.03
CA LEU A 207 23.13 9.52 1.61
C LEU A 207 23.06 11.04 1.42
N VAL A 208 23.88 11.58 0.53
CA VAL A 208 23.83 12.99 0.14
C VAL A 208 23.73 13.06 -1.37
N ARG A 209 22.97 14.04 -1.87
CA ARG A 209 22.88 14.35 -3.30
C ARG A 209 22.90 15.86 -3.52
N LYS A 210 23.41 16.29 -4.66
CA LYS A 210 23.11 17.62 -5.20
C LYS A 210 21.74 17.61 -5.89
N PRO A 211 21.13 18.77 -6.13
CA PRO A 211 19.92 18.85 -6.94
C PRO A 211 20.14 18.15 -8.29
N ASN A 212 19.22 17.27 -8.69
CA ASN A 212 19.25 16.48 -9.93
C ASN A 212 20.37 15.44 -10.07
N GLU A 213 21.11 15.13 -9.00
CA GLU A 213 22.09 14.03 -8.98
C GLU A 213 21.57 12.82 -8.20
N GLU A 214 22.22 11.67 -8.41
CA GLU A 214 21.92 10.45 -7.67
C GLU A 214 22.31 10.56 -6.19
N TRP A 215 21.69 9.73 -5.36
CA TRP A 215 22.05 9.63 -3.95
C TRP A 215 23.37 8.89 -3.78
N ILE A 216 24.37 9.57 -3.23
CA ILE A 216 25.70 9.00 -2.98
C ILE A 216 25.84 8.68 -1.50
N HIS A 217 26.27 7.45 -1.21
CA HIS A 217 26.61 7.05 0.16
C HIS A 217 28.01 7.51 0.53
N TYR A 218 28.11 8.25 1.63
CA TYR A 218 29.39 8.63 2.22
C TYR A 218 29.63 7.75 3.45
N PRO A 219 30.62 6.83 3.42
CA PRO A 219 30.92 5.99 4.57
C PRO A 219 31.43 6.85 5.72
N ILE A 220 30.88 6.63 6.91
CA ILE A 220 31.21 7.39 8.12
C ILE A 220 31.67 6.41 9.19
N THR A 221 32.78 6.72 9.84
CA THR A 221 33.13 6.08 11.11
C THR A 221 32.42 6.81 12.25
N PRO A 222 31.39 6.21 12.89
CA PRO A 222 30.62 6.90 13.92
C PRO A 222 31.50 7.18 15.13
N TYR A 223 31.48 8.42 15.62
CA TYR A 223 32.06 8.76 16.92
C TYR A 223 31.14 8.30 18.06
N PHE A 224 29.83 8.41 17.83
CA PHE A 224 28.80 7.85 18.69
C PHE A 224 27.78 7.05 17.87
N LEU A 225 27.30 5.96 18.47
CA LEU A 225 26.23 5.15 17.90
C LEU A 225 25.01 5.22 18.82
N GLN A 226 23.95 5.84 18.34
CA GLN A 226 22.67 5.85 19.07
C GLN A 226 21.90 4.59 18.69
N THR A 227 21.47 3.81 19.68
CA THR A 227 20.61 2.63 19.48
C THR A 227 19.28 2.85 20.18
N MET A 228 18.22 2.24 19.67
CA MET A 228 16.97 2.14 20.42
C MET A 228 17.12 1.09 21.53
N PRO A 229 16.52 1.30 22.71
CA PRO A 229 16.40 0.24 23.69
C PRO A 229 15.64 -0.93 23.07
N ARG A 230 16.15 -2.15 23.25
CA ARG A 230 15.36 -3.36 22.99
C ARG A 230 14.28 -3.40 24.07
N VAL A 231 13.02 -3.27 23.68
CA VAL A 231 11.88 -3.48 24.58
C VAL A 231 11.62 -4.97 24.68
#